data_AF-A0A841RNN5-F1
#
_entry.id   AF-A0A841RNN5-F1
#
_cell.length_a   1.000
_cell.length_b   1.000
_cell.length_c   1.000
_cell.angle_alpha   90.00
_cell.angle_beta   90.00
_cell.angle_gamma   90.00
#
_symmetry.space_group_name_H-M   'P 1'
#
loop_
_entity.id
_entity.type
_entity.pdbx_description
1 polymer ?
#
loop_
_entity_poly.entity_id
_entity_poly.type
_entity_poly.pdbx_seq_one_letter_code
_entity_poly.pdbx_strand_id
1 'polypeptide(L)'
;MKRLIVILGIAILFIITFAVWFTFPKQHNKVLEGIHYQLGNDEEIYEVTVGIDGEIRRNLIGTKTFEGILDIEDEELPVPKDERNVTIKFDEYNRGVIVYTGFRNGVPYTHSYGSIFVNHDFTKITIQKGSWDGEEGYMITAPAKDYFDAKTISNELMEKFIQEPL
;
A
#
# COMPACT_ATOMS: atom_id res chain seq x y z
N MET A 1 49.09 -7.98 6.80
CA MET A 1 48.56 -7.72 5.43
C MET A 1 47.63 -8.82 4.93
N LYS A 2 48.05 -10.08 4.74
CA LYS A 2 47.17 -11.17 4.24
C LYS A 2 45.88 -11.39 5.05
N ARG A 3 45.97 -11.40 6.38
CA ARG A 3 44.77 -11.52 7.26
C ARG A 3 43.80 -10.34 7.09
N LEU A 4 44.32 -9.13 6.87
CA LEU A 4 43.50 -7.94 6.70
C LEU A 4 42.74 -7.97 5.36
N ILE A 5 43.41 -8.43 4.28
CA ILE A 5 42.79 -8.60 2.96
C ILE A 5 41.66 -9.64 3.03
N VAL A 6 41.87 -10.75 3.73
CA VAL A 6 40.84 -11.79 3.92
C VAL A 6 39.64 -11.24 4.71
N ILE A 7 39.87 -10.50 5.79
CA ILE A 7 38.80 -9.88 6.60
C ILE A 7 38.00 -8.88 5.76
N LEU A 8 38.68 -8.02 4.99
CA LEU A 8 38.02 -7.07 4.08
C LEU A 8 37.19 -7.80 3.00
N GLY A 9 37.73 -8.86 2.41
CA GLY A 9 37.01 -9.67 1.42
C GLY A 9 35.72 -10.28 2.00
N ILE A 10 35.79 -10.81 3.22
CA ILE A 10 34.62 -11.36 3.92
C ILE A 10 33.60 -10.26 4.24
N ALA A 11 34.05 -9.11 4.76
CA ALA A 11 33.17 -7.98 5.06
C ALA A 11 32.44 -7.48 3.80
N ILE A 12 33.14 -7.35 2.67
CA ILE A 12 32.54 -6.96 1.39
C ILE A 12 31.50 -8.00 0.95
N LEU A 13 31.81 -9.30 1.07
CA LEU A 13 30.86 -10.37 0.73
C LEU A 13 29.59 -10.29 1.59
N PHE A 14 29.72 -10.03 2.90
CA PHE A 14 28.57 -9.84 3.78
C PHE A 14 27.73 -8.61 3.38
N ILE A 15 28.37 -7.49 3.06
CA ILE A 15 27.66 -6.28 2.62
C ILE A 15 26.88 -6.53 1.33
N ILE A 16 27.49 -7.20 0.34
CA ILE A 16 26.82 -7.54 -0.93
C ILE A 16 25.64 -8.47 -0.67
N THR A 17 25.82 -9.52 0.12
CA THR A 17 24.76 -10.48 0.43
C THR A 17 23.61 -9.80 1.16
N PHE A 18 23.90 -8.93 2.13
CA PHE A 18 22.89 -8.15 2.85
C PHE A 18 22.16 -7.18 1.92
N ALA A 19 22.88 -6.47 1.05
CA ALA A 19 22.28 -5.54 0.09
C ALA A 19 21.32 -6.25 -0.86
N VAL A 20 21.72 -7.42 -1.41
CA VAL A 20 20.86 -8.23 -2.28
C VAL A 20 19.64 -8.73 -1.53
N TRP A 21 19.81 -9.28 -0.32
CA TRP A 21 18.69 -9.77 0.48
C TRP A 21 17.69 -8.66 0.87
N PHE A 22 18.20 -7.45 1.12
CA PHE A 22 17.37 -6.30 1.49
C PHE A 22 16.57 -5.72 0.32
N THR A 23 17.12 -5.75 -0.89
CA THR A 23 16.46 -5.19 -2.10
C THR A 23 15.70 -6.23 -2.92
N PHE A 24 15.86 -7.52 -2.63
CA PHE A 24 15.18 -8.59 -3.36
C PHE A 24 13.65 -8.44 -3.28
N PRO A 25 12.93 -8.52 -4.42
CA PRO A 25 11.47 -8.46 -4.44
C PRO A 25 10.86 -9.53 -3.55
N LYS A 26 9.85 -9.16 -2.76
CA LYS A 26 9.07 -10.12 -1.96
C LYS A 26 7.66 -10.21 -2.52
N GLN A 27 7.18 -11.43 -2.76
CA GLN A 27 5.79 -11.67 -3.12
C GLN A 27 4.89 -11.48 -1.90
N HIS A 28 3.79 -10.77 -2.08
CA HIS A 28 2.71 -10.63 -1.13
C HIS A 28 1.43 -11.11 -1.81
N ASN A 29 0.88 -12.20 -1.30
CA ASN A 29 -0.44 -12.69 -1.66
C ASN A 29 -1.23 -12.79 -0.35
N LYS A 30 -2.12 -11.83 -0.13
CA LYS A 30 -2.88 -11.67 1.12
C LYS A 30 -4.32 -11.31 0.79
N VAL A 31 -5.24 -11.82 1.60
CA VAL A 31 -6.63 -11.43 1.60
C VAL A 31 -6.93 -10.93 3.01
N LEU A 32 -7.44 -9.70 3.11
CA LEU A 32 -7.72 -9.03 4.37
C LEU A 32 -9.20 -8.65 4.42
N GLU A 33 -9.92 -9.13 5.44
CA GLU A 33 -11.29 -8.70 5.73
C GLU A 33 -11.26 -7.38 6.49
N GLY A 34 -12.00 -6.40 6.02
CA GLY A 34 -11.97 -5.04 6.54
C GLY A 34 -13.32 -4.36 6.48
N ILE A 35 -13.29 -3.04 6.68
CA ILE A 35 -14.48 -2.19 6.76
C ILE A 35 -14.30 -1.03 5.79
N HIS A 36 -15.31 -0.80 4.95
CA HIS A 36 -15.52 0.45 4.25
C HIS A 36 -16.40 1.35 5.12
N TYR A 37 -16.00 2.61 5.27
CA TYR A 37 -16.72 3.59 6.09
C TYR A 37 -16.53 5.02 5.56
N GLN A 38 -17.41 5.92 5.97
CA GLN A 38 -17.28 7.35 5.71
C GLN A 38 -16.87 8.08 7.00
N LEU A 39 -15.98 9.07 6.90
CA LEU A 39 -15.71 9.96 8.03
C LEU A 39 -16.93 10.85 8.32
N GLY A 40 -17.20 11.12 9.59
CA GLY A 40 -18.34 11.94 10.01
C GLY A 40 -19.73 11.30 9.87
N ASN A 41 -19.83 10.08 9.32
CA ASN A 41 -21.09 9.38 9.11
C ASN A 41 -20.99 7.90 9.53
N ASP A 42 -21.64 7.59 10.66
CA ASP A 42 -21.63 6.26 11.27
C ASP A 42 -22.68 5.30 10.65
N GLU A 43 -23.43 5.73 9.62
CA GLU A 43 -24.45 4.90 8.97
C GLU A 43 -23.93 4.16 7.72
N GLU A 44 -22.87 4.67 7.06
CA GLU A 44 -22.31 4.09 5.83
C GLU A 44 -21.15 3.14 6.11
N ILE A 45 -21.41 2.06 6.85
CA ILE A 45 -20.41 1.06 7.25
C ILE A 45 -20.76 -0.29 6.64
N TYR A 46 -19.82 -0.90 5.91
CA TYR A 46 -19.98 -2.25 5.37
C TYR A 46 -18.67 -3.03 5.35
N GLU A 47 -18.79 -4.36 5.42
CA GLU A 47 -17.66 -5.27 5.31
C GLU A 47 -17.12 -5.27 3.88
N VAL A 48 -15.80 -5.39 3.74
CA VAL A 48 -15.12 -5.44 2.44
C VAL A 48 -13.93 -6.38 2.52
N THR A 49 -13.69 -7.14 1.45
CA THR A 49 -12.50 -7.96 1.32
C THR A 49 -11.48 -7.26 0.44
N VAL A 50 -10.25 -7.12 0.92
CA VAL A 50 -9.14 -6.58 0.12
C VAL A 50 -8.14 -7.67 -0.21
N GLY A 51 -8.04 -7.99 -1.49
CA GLY A 51 -7.02 -8.85 -2.08
C GLY A 51 -5.77 -8.05 -2.48
N ILE A 52 -4.61 -8.50 -2.04
CA ILE A 52 -3.31 -7.95 -2.41
C ILE A 52 -2.53 -9.08 -3.07
N ASP A 53 -2.25 -8.95 -4.37
CA ASP A 53 -1.41 -9.90 -5.11
C ASP A 53 -0.35 -9.15 -5.93
N GLY A 54 0.90 -9.19 -5.47
CA GLY A 54 1.98 -8.49 -6.15
C GLY A 54 3.33 -8.63 -5.47
N GLU A 55 4.31 -7.92 -6.02
CA GLU A 55 5.67 -7.85 -5.49
C GLU A 55 5.92 -6.48 -4.84
N ILE A 56 6.63 -6.50 -3.72
CA ILE A 56 7.18 -5.29 -3.10
C ILE A 56 8.69 -5.28 -3.25
N ARG A 57 9.19 -4.20 -3.84
CA ARG A 57 10.61 -3.92 -4.04
C ARG A 57 11.03 -2.77 -3.16
N ARG A 58 12.24 -2.87 -2.62
CA ARG A 58 12.86 -1.82 -1.80
C ARG A 58 14.13 -1.36 -2.45
N ASN A 59 14.31 -0.04 -2.52
CA ASN A 59 15.62 0.50 -2.86
C ASN A 59 16.52 0.58 -1.63
N LEU A 60 17.79 0.92 -1.84
CA LEU A 60 18.79 1.02 -0.77
C LEU A 60 18.49 2.15 0.25
N ILE A 61 17.61 3.10 -0.09
CA ILE A 61 17.20 4.21 0.77
C ILE A 61 15.95 3.82 1.59
N GLY A 62 15.35 2.66 1.31
CA GLY A 62 14.21 2.11 2.05
C GLY A 62 12.84 2.44 1.47
N THR A 63 12.76 3.20 0.36
CA THR A 63 11.46 3.46 -0.29
C THR A 63 10.93 2.19 -0.94
N LYS A 64 9.62 1.98 -0.84
CA LYS A 64 8.97 0.77 -1.36
C LYS A 64 8.25 1.07 -2.67
N THR A 65 8.24 0.08 -3.55
CA THR A 65 7.38 0.06 -4.73
C THR A 65 6.60 -1.24 -4.71
N PHE A 66 5.27 -1.15 -4.76
CA PHE A 66 4.39 -2.28 -5.03
C PHE A 66 4.08 -2.34 -6.52
N GLU A 67 4.10 -3.54 -7.09
CA GLU A 67 3.68 -3.84 -8.45
C GLU A 67 2.78 -5.08 -8.42
N GLY A 68 1.51 -4.92 -8.81
CA GLY A 68 0.54 -6.00 -8.75
C GLY A 68 -0.90 -5.51 -8.75
N ILE A 69 -1.81 -6.36 -8.28
CA ILE A 69 -3.24 -6.13 -8.27
C ILE A 69 -3.68 -5.86 -6.83
N LEU A 70 -4.43 -4.78 -6.66
CA LEU A 70 -5.25 -4.52 -5.48
C LEU A 70 -6.70 -4.77 -5.89
N ASP A 71 -7.31 -5.82 -5.36
CA ASP A 71 -8.70 -6.14 -5.59
C ASP A 71 -9.50 -5.79 -4.34
N ILE A 72 -10.60 -5.08 -4.51
CA ILE A 72 -11.50 -4.69 -3.43
C ILE A 72 -12.83 -5.29 -3.83
N GLU A 73 -13.24 -6.34 -3.13
CA GLU A 73 -14.51 -7.02 -3.41
C GLU A 73 -15.68 -6.03 -3.28
N ASP A 74 -16.72 -6.27 -4.07
CA ASP A 74 -17.93 -5.42 -4.13
C ASP A 74 -17.71 -3.96 -4.59
N GLU A 75 -16.52 -3.61 -5.10
CA GLU A 75 -16.31 -2.34 -5.81
C GLU A 75 -16.19 -2.49 -7.33
N GLU A 76 -17.10 -1.82 -8.05
CA GLU A 76 -17.00 -1.66 -9.49
C GLU A 76 -15.97 -0.58 -9.85
N LEU A 77 -14.71 -0.98 -10.02
CA LEU A 77 -13.70 -0.11 -10.60
C LEU A 77 -14.05 0.20 -12.07
N PRO A 78 -14.02 1.48 -12.50
CA PRO A 78 -14.31 1.89 -13.89
C PRO A 78 -13.16 1.56 -14.85
N VAL A 79 -12.38 0.52 -14.53
CA VAL A 79 -11.17 0.08 -15.21
C VAL A 79 -11.32 -1.41 -15.56
N PRO A 80 -11.12 -1.79 -16.84
CA PRO A 80 -11.10 -3.19 -17.28
C PRO A 80 -10.17 -4.07 -16.45
N LYS A 81 -10.51 -5.36 -16.27
CA LYS A 81 -9.73 -6.28 -15.41
C LYS A 81 -8.27 -6.43 -15.83
N ASP A 82 -7.99 -6.38 -17.13
CA ASP A 82 -6.65 -6.43 -17.72
C ASP A 82 -5.82 -5.15 -17.50
N GLU A 83 -6.45 -4.07 -17.06
CA GLU A 83 -5.81 -2.78 -16.76
C GLU A 83 -5.74 -2.49 -15.23
N ARG A 84 -6.01 -3.50 -14.39
CA ARG A 84 -6.01 -3.37 -12.91
C ARG A 84 -4.63 -3.53 -12.24
N ASN A 85 -3.59 -3.82 -13.00
CA ASN A 85 -2.23 -3.86 -12.45
C ASN A 85 -1.76 -2.42 -12.15
N VAL A 86 -1.32 -2.18 -10.91
CA VAL A 86 -0.91 -0.87 -10.43
C VAL A 86 0.55 -0.90 -9.97
N THR A 87 1.25 0.20 -10.25
CA THR A 87 2.55 0.49 -9.65
C THR A 87 2.40 1.59 -8.62
N ILE A 88 2.60 1.26 -7.35
CA ILE A 88 2.45 2.20 -6.24
C ILE A 88 3.82 2.46 -5.64
N LYS A 89 4.28 3.72 -5.72
CA LYS A 89 5.49 4.17 -5.03
C LYS A 89 5.10 4.75 -3.69
N PHE A 90 5.70 4.23 -2.63
CA PHE A 90 5.46 4.69 -1.27
C PHE A 90 6.49 5.74 -0.86
N ASP A 91 5.99 6.80 -0.20
CA ASP A 91 6.81 7.82 0.43
C ASP A 91 7.35 7.37 1.80
N GLU A 92 8.01 8.28 2.51
CA GLU A 92 8.59 8.04 3.84
C GLU A 92 7.53 7.75 4.94
N TYR A 93 6.27 8.05 4.68
CA TYR A 93 5.13 7.80 5.56
C TYR A 93 4.41 6.48 5.22
N ASN A 94 4.96 5.68 4.29
CA ASN A 94 4.29 4.51 3.71
C ASN A 94 2.94 4.85 3.07
N ARG A 95 2.81 6.06 2.53
CA ARG A 95 1.68 6.47 1.72
C ARG A 95 2.01 6.33 0.24
N GLY A 96 1.08 5.82 -0.55
CA GLY A 96 1.16 5.73 -2.00
C GLY A 96 -0.15 6.17 -2.65
N VAL A 97 -0.10 6.53 -3.94
CA VAL A 97 -1.31 6.87 -4.72
C VAL A 97 -1.67 5.69 -5.60
N ILE A 98 -2.94 5.27 -5.56
CA ILE A 98 -3.49 4.22 -6.43
C ILE A 98 -3.98 4.91 -7.70
N VAL A 99 -3.23 4.73 -8.79
CA VAL A 99 -3.59 5.22 -10.12
C VAL A 99 -3.61 4.05 -11.09
N TYR A 100 -4.78 3.78 -11.64
CA TYR A 100 -4.94 2.86 -12.75
C TYR A 100 -4.65 3.58 -14.06
N THR A 101 -3.98 2.89 -14.98
CA THR A 101 -3.60 3.45 -16.29
C THR A 101 -3.95 2.46 -17.39
N GLY A 102 -4.41 2.96 -18.53
CA GLY A 102 -4.90 2.11 -19.61
C GLY A 102 -5.05 2.86 -20.93
N PHE A 103 -5.58 2.18 -21.94
CA PHE A 103 -5.83 2.76 -23.27
C PHE A 103 -7.28 2.51 -23.71
N ARG A 104 -8.02 3.58 -23.96
CA ARG A 104 -9.36 3.50 -24.56
C ARG A 104 -9.33 4.06 -25.97
N ASN A 105 -9.61 3.22 -26.97
CA ASN A 105 -9.56 3.59 -28.39
C ASN A 105 -8.21 4.22 -28.82
N GLY A 106 -7.10 3.71 -28.28
CA GLY A 106 -5.74 4.22 -28.56
C GLY A 106 -5.37 5.52 -27.82
N VAL A 107 -6.26 6.06 -26.98
CA VAL A 107 -5.97 7.23 -26.14
C VAL A 107 -5.62 6.77 -24.72
N PRO A 108 -4.46 7.18 -24.16
CA PRO A 108 -4.11 6.85 -22.79
C PRO A 108 -5.06 7.56 -21.82
N TYR A 109 -5.45 6.87 -20.75
CA TYR A 109 -6.23 7.45 -19.67
C TYR A 109 -5.67 7.03 -18.32
N THR A 110 -6.03 7.79 -17.28
CA THR A 110 -5.71 7.47 -15.90
C THR A 110 -6.97 7.58 -15.04
N HIS A 111 -7.06 6.73 -14.04
CA HIS A 111 -8.11 6.78 -13.03
C HIS A 111 -7.46 6.74 -11.64
N SER A 112 -7.54 7.85 -10.93
CA SER A 112 -7.07 7.95 -9.55
C SER A 112 -8.16 7.41 -8.63
N TYR A 113 -7.84 6.33 -7.93
CA TYR A 113 -8.77 5.72 -6.97
C TYR A 113 -8.66 6.39 -5.59
N GLY A 114 -7.44 6.69 -5.15
CA GLY A 114 -7.21 7.24 -3.82
C GLY A 114 -5.77 7.14 -3.36
N SER A 115 -5.55 7.37 -2.06
CA SER A 115 -4.28 7.14 -1.38
C SER A 115 -4.35 5.88 -0.53
N ILE A 116 -3.30 5.07 -0.52
CA ILE A 116 -3.15 3.91 0.35
C ILE A 116 -2.03 4.15 1.36
N PHE A 117 -2.29 3.81 2.61
CA PHE A 117 -1.36 3.78 3.72
C PHE A 117 -1.19 2.33 4.14
N VAL A 118 0.06 1.91 4.37
CA VAL A 118 0.36 0.51 4.69
C VAL A 118 1.37 0.42 5.83
N ASN A 119 1.27 -0.65 6.61
CA ASN A 119 2.36 -1.00 7.52
C ASN A 119 3.55 -1.64 6.76
N HIS A 120 4.55 -2.11 7.49
CA HIS A 120 5.81 -2.51 6.88
C HIS A 120 5.71 -3.70 5.90
N ASP A 121 4.84 -4.64 6.21
CA ASP A 121 4.66 -5.96 5.61
C ASP A 121 3.28 -6.16 4.96
N PHE A 122 2.50 -5.07 4.83
CA PHE A 122 1.19 -5.04 4.17
C PHE A 122 0.19 -5.98 4.85
N THR A 123 0.31 -6.16 6.17
CA THR A 123 -0.69 -6.85 6.99
C THR A 123 -1.74 -5.88 7.54
N LYS A 124 -1.53 -4.57 7.42
CA LYS A 124 -2.51 -3.53 7.68
C LYS A 124 -2.47 -2.51 6.56
N ILE A 125 -3.64 -2.13 6.07
CA ILE A 125 -3.82 -1.11 5.04
C ILE A 125 -4.98 -0.20 5.41
N THR A 126 -4.87 1.05 4.97
CA THR A 126 -5.96 2.01 4.95
C THR A 126 -5.96 2.69 3.58
N ILE A 127 -7.07 2.66 2.87
CA ILE A 127 -7.25 3.34 1.61
C ILE A 127 -8.23 4.48 1.83
N GLN A 128 -7.83 5.67 1.45
CA GLN A 128 -8.66 6.84 1.38
C GLN A 128 -9.07 7.04 -0.08
N LYS A 129 -10.36 6.95 -0.37
CA LYS A 129 -10.92 7.09 -1.72
C LYS A 129 -11.06 8.58 -2.09
N GLY A 130 -10.78 8.90 -3.35
CA GLY A 130 -10.91 10.25 -3.88
C GLY A 130 -9.82 11.24 -3.41
N SER A 131 -10.17 12.52 -3.41
CA SER A 131 -9.30 13.63 -2.95
C SER A 131 -9.52 13.89 -1.46
N TRP A 132 -8.50 14.40 -0.76
CA TRP A 132 -8.61 14.77 0.65
C TRP A 132 -9.56 15.94 0.88
N ASP A 133 -10.75 15.65 1.40
CA ASP A 133 -11.44 16.50 2.38
C ASP A 133 -11.30 15.80 3.75
N GLY A 134 -11.04 16.57 4.81
CA GLY A 134 -10.71 15.99 6.12
C GLY A 134 -11.91 15.48 6.91
N GLU A 135 -13.13 15.66 6.40
CA GLU A 135 -14.36 15.53 7.19
C GLU A 135 -15.36 14.51 6.61
N GLU A 136 -15.33 14.21 5.30
CA GLU A 136 -16.35 13.38 4.63
C GLU A 136 -15.75 12.26 3.74
N GLY A 137 -14.43 12.07 3.82
CA GLY A 137 -13.71 11.10 3.01
C GLY A 137 -14.15 9.66 3.23
N TYR A 138 -14.31 8.93 2.13
CA TYR A 138 -14.54 7.48 2.14
C TYR A 138 -13.24 6.73 2.39
N MET A 139 -13.30 5.75 3.29
CA MET A 139 -12.16 5.00 3.79
C MET A 139 -12.43 3.51 3.68
N ILE A 140 -11.38 2.74 3.44
CA ILE A 140 -11.36 1.28 3.55
C ILE A 140 -10.18 0.91 4.44
N THR A 141 -10.41 0.17 5.51
CA THR A 141 -9.33 -0.29 6.38
C THR A 141 -9.41 -1.79 6.59
N ALA A 142 -8.27 -2.46 6.44
CA ALA A 142 -8.16 -3.90 6.61
C ALA A 142 -6.81 -4.29 7.26
N PRO A 143 -6.78 -5.32 8.12
CA PRO A 143 -7.93 -6.04 8.64
C PRO A 143 -8.69 -5.18 9.65
N ALA A 144 -10.02 -5.25 9.69
CA ALA A 144 -10.82 -4.56 10.68
C ALA A 144 -12.15 -5.30 10.92
N LYS A 145 -12.58 -5.40 12.17
CA LYS A 145 -13.84 -6.08 12.53
C LYS A 145 -15.04 -5.16 12.59
N ASP A 146 -14.80 -3.89 12.85
CA ASP A 146 -15.81 -2.86 13.02
C ASP A 146 -15.20 -1.48 12.75
N TYR A 147 -16.06 -0.46 12.74
CA TYR A 147 -15.67 0.92 12.51
C TYR A 147 -14.61 1.43 13.50
N PHE A 148 -14.68 1.03 14.78
CA PHE A 148 -13.74 1.51 15.79
C PHE A 148 -12.34 0.90 15.58
N ASP A 149 -12.27 -0.39 15.25
CA ASP A 149 -11.04 -1.08 14.88
C ASP A 149 -10.43 -0.48 13.59
N ALA A 150 -11.26 -0.26 12.57
CA ALA A 150 -10.88 0.40 11.32
C ALA A 150 -10.29 1.80 11.56
N LYS A 151 -10.96 2.61 12.37
CA LYS A 151 -10.52 3.96 12.72
C LYS A 151 -9.22 3.97 13.53
N THR A 152 -9.06 3.02 14.44
CA THR A 152 -7.82 2.84 15.22
C THR A 152 -6.64 2.52 14.31
N ILE A 153 -6.82 1.59 13.37
CA ILE A 153 -5.78 1.21 12.41
C ILE A 153 -5.47 2.36 11.44
N SER A 154 -6.48 3.07 10.95
CA SER A 154 -6.26 4.26 10.11
C SER A 154 -5.44 5.31 10.84
N ASN A 155 -5.75 5.61 12.10
CA ASN A 155 -4.98 6.54 12.92
C ASN A 155 -3.54 6.08 13.14
N GLU A 156 -3.30 4.78 13.35
CA GLU A 156 -1.93 4.21 13.42
C GLU A 156 -1.16 4.40 12.12
N LEU A 157 -1.78 4.09 10.97
CA LEU A 157 -1.11 4.15 9.67
C LEU A 157 -0.91 5.59 9.17
N MET A 158 -1.78 6.50 9.58
CA MET A 158 -1.82 7.89 9.12
C MET A 158 -1.25 8.88 10.14
N GLU A 159 -0.76 8.44 11.29
CA GLU A 159 -0.30 9.28 12.42
C GLU A 159 0.61 10.45 11.99
N LYS A 160 1.48 10.22 11.00
CA LYS A 160 2.44 11.22 10.51
C LYS A 160 1.88 12.13 9.40
N PHE A 161 0.69 11.81 8.89
CA PHE A 161 0.04 12.50 7.78
C PHE A 161 -1.10 13.41 8.27
N ILE A 162 -1.82 13.02 9.33
CA ILE A 162 -2.93 13.78 9.91
C ILE A 162 -2.47 14.64 11.10
N GLN A 163 -3.13 15.79 11.30
CA GLN A 163 -2.82 16.69 12.43
C GLN A 163 -3.51 16.26 13.72
N GLU A 164 -4.73 15.72 13.60
CA GLU A 164 -5.52 15.17 14.69
C GLU A 164 -6.00 13.77 14.31
N PRO A 165 -6.18 12.85 15.28
CA PRO A 165 -6.80 11.56 15.02
C PRO A 165 -8.19 11.74 14.40
N LEU A 166 -8.48 10.91 13.39
CA LEU A 166 -9.82 10.78 12.79
C LEU A 166 -10.85 10.52 13.88
#